data_AF-A0A2G9CCG9-F1
#
_entry.id   AF-A0A2G9CCG9-F1
#
_cell.length_a   1.000
_cell.length_b   1.000
_cell.length_c   1.000
_cell.angle_alpha   90.00
_cell.angle_beta   90.00
_cell.angle_gamma   90.00
#
_symmetry.space_group_name_H-M   'P 1'
#
loop_
_entity.id
_entity.type
_entity.pdbx_description
1 polymer ?
#
loop_
_entity_poly.entity_id
_entity_poly.type
_entity_poly.pdbx_seq_one_letter_code
_entity_poly.pdbx_strand_id
1 'polypeptide(L)'
;MSGTCALPGGADDRADGRNDDHDDDAPLPAALIAVRPTRLGATRAADEEFVAEEVPVALEYNGLSHAVMLATPLDLEDFALGFSLTEGLLASPADLLDVEVRARPNGIALQLRVTARCEALLKERRRSMAGRTGCGLCGTDNLDQVFRPPQRPVPPLPAALTANEALVAALSRAMRELAAAQPLQQRTGGIHAAAWCGVDGELRLVREDVGRHNALDKLIGAMARDGVDASQGFAAVTSRASFEMVQKAALAGMPMLAAVSAPTHLAIRTAQACGLRLAGFVRDARATLYA
;
A
#
# COMPACT_ATOMS: atom_id res chain seq x y z
N MET A 1 -52.95 -54.57 39.64
CA MET A 1 -51.76 -55.04 38.90
C MET A 1 -51.40 -53.96 37.89
N SER A 2 -50.14 -53.48 37.96
CA SER A 2 -49.40 -52.65 36.99
C SER A 2 -50.06 -51.35 36.46
N GLY A 3 -49.40 -50.20 36.38
CA GLY A 3 -47.98 -49.94 36.43
C GLY A 3 -47.69 -48.44 36.44
N THR A 4 -46.58 -48.13 37.08
CA THR A 4 -45.91 -46.85 37.23
C THR A 4 -45.32 -46.40 35.89
N CYS A 5 -45.59 -45.16 35.46
CA CYS A 5 -44.90 -44.52 34.34
C CYS A 5 -43.70 -43.74 34.91
N ALA A 6 -42.50 -44.30 34.74
CA ALA A 6 -41.23 -43.67 35.04
C ALA A 6 -40.52 -43.32 33.71
N LEU A 7 -40.01 -42.10 33.62
CA LEU A 7 -39.19 -41.61 32.51
C LEU A 7 -37.76 -42.14 32.62
N PRO A 8 -37.14 -42.57 31.50
CA PRO A 8 -35.72 -42.37 31.24
C PRO A 8 -35.59 -41.39 30.05
N GLY A 9 -34.54 -40.62 29.86
CA GLY A 9 -33.14 -40.68 30.27
C GLY A 9 -32.39 -39.93 29.15
N GLY A 10 -31.45 -39.06 29.52
CA GLY A 10 -30.86 -38.07 28.61
C GLY A 10 -30.05 -38.63 27.44
N ALA A 11 -29.90 -37.80 26.43
CA ALA A 11 -28.79 -37.85 25.49
C ALA A 11 -28.24 -36.41 25.35
N ASP A 12 -27.01 -36.27 25.82
CA ASP A 12 -26.13 -35.10 25.73
C ASP A 12 -25.71 -34.95 24.26
N ASP A 13 -26.44 -34.14 23.49
CA ASP A 13 -26.10 -33.86 22.08
C ASP A 13 -25.13 -32.68 22.04
N ARG A 14 -23.87 -32.96 22.41
CA ARG A 14 -22.75 -32.08 22.08
C ARG A 14 -22.53 -32.19 20.58
N ALA A 15 -23.12 -31.26 19.85
CA ALA A 15 -22.72 -30.95 18.49
C ALA A 15 -21.24 -30.54 18.52
N ASP A 16 -20.39 -31.52 18.19
CA ASP A 16 -18.99 -31.40 17.82
C ASP A 16 -18.91 -30.36 16.68
N GLY A 17 -18.70 -29.10 17.06
CA GLY A 17 -18.37 -28.02 16.16
C GLY A 17 -17.00 -28.30 15.56
N ARG A 18 -16.96 -29.17 14.56
CA ARG A 18 -15.84 -29.25 13.64
C ARG A 18 -15.80 -27.92 12.91
N ASN A 19 -14.89 -27.06 13.37
CA ASN A 19 -14.35 -26.01 12.52
C ASN A 19 -13.83 -26.73 11.28
N ASP A 20 -14.51 -26.51 10.16
CA ASP A 20 -13.97 -26.81 8.84
C ASP A 20 -12.78 -25.86 8.61
N ASP A 21 -11.62 -26.20 9.19
CA ASP A 21 -10.32 -25.77 8.70
C ASP A 21 -10.10 -26.49 7.35
N HIS A 22 -10.83 -26.07 6.31
CA HIS A 22 -10.53 -26.47 4.95
C HIS A 22 -9.29 -25.70 4.50
N ASP A 23 -8.24 -26.45 4.19
CA ASP A 23 -6.95 -26.02 3.68
C ASP A 23 -7.07 -24.87 2.66
N ASP A 24 -6.49 -23.76 3.05
CA ASP A 24 -6.49 -22.50 2.34
C ASP A 24 -5.20 -22.36 1.52
N ASP A 25 -4.97 -23.36 0.66
CA ASP A 25 -3.72 -23.57 -0.08
C ASP A 25 -3.91 -23.38 -1.61
N ALA A 26 -4.88 -22.54 -1.99
CA ALA A 26 -5.06 -22.15 -3.38
C ALA A 26 -3.82 -21.36 -3.86
N PRO A 27 -3.40 -21.50 -5.14
CA PRO A 27 -2.31 -20.70 -5.66
C PRO A 27 -2.69 -19.22 -5.64
N LEU A 28 -1.73 -18.34 -5.36
CA LEU A 28 -1.96 -16.90 -5.43
C LEU A 28 -2.39 -16.50 -6.85
N PRO A 29 -3.33 -15.55 -6.99
CA PRO A 29 -3.73 -15.02 -8.28
C PRO A 29 -2.52 -14.49 -9.08
N ALA A 30 -2.52 -14.73 -10.38
CA ALA A 30 -1.52 -14.14 -11.27
C ALA A 30 -1.73 -12.62 -11.38
N ALA A 31 -0.64 -11.86 -11.44
CA ALA A 31 -0.72 -10.40 -11.60
C ALA A 31 -1.16 -9.95 -13.01
N LEU A 32 -1.16 -10.87 -13.98
CA LEU A 32 -1.47 -10.62 -15.38
C LEU A 32 -2.43 -11.68 -15.90
N ILE A 33 -3.57 -11.22 -16.40
CA ILE A 33 -4.61 -12.08 -16.97
C ILE A 33 -4.65 -11.89 -18.47
N ALA A 34 -4.59 -13.00 -19.21
CA ALA A 34 -4.78 -13.00 -20.65
C ALA A 34 -6.28 -12.84 -20.95
N VAL A 35 -6.61 -11.88 -21.80
CA VAL A 35 -7.98 -11.59 -22.24
C VAL A 35 -8.04 -11.45 -23.76
N ARG A 36 -9.23 -11.63 -24.32
CA ARG A 36 -9.50 -11.44 -25.75
C ARG A 36 -10.52 -10.31 -25.93
N PRO A 37 -10.06 -9.06 -26.06
CA PRO A 37 -10.98 -7.94 -26.20
C PRO A 37 -11.62 -7.91 -27.58
N THR A 38 -12.65 -7.08 -27.75
CA THR A 38 -13.21 -6.77 -29.07
C THR A 38 -12.73 -5.38 -29.50
N ARG A 39 -12.02 -5.29 -30.63
CA ARG A 39 -11.60 -3.99 -31.18
C ARG A 39 -12.73 -3.35 -31.97
N LEU A 40 -13.10 -2.12 -31.58
CA LEU A 40 -14.07 -1.31 -32.31
C LEU A 40 -13.38 -0.57 -33.47
N GLY A 41 -13.99 -0.56 -34.65
CA GLY A 41 -13.45 0.14 -35.83
C GLY A 41 -12.21 -0.51 -36.47
N ALA A 42 -11.81 -1.70 -36.02
CA ALA A 42 -10.72 -2.46 -36.61
C ALA A 42 -11.21 -3.43 -37.69
N THR A 43 -10.41 -3.60 -38.74
CA THR A 43 -10.66 -4.58 -39.81
C THR A 43 -10.23 -6.01 -39.45
N ARG A 44 -9.55 -6.17 -38.30
CA ARG A 44 -9.06 -7.46 -37.79
C ARG A 44 -9.50 -7.64 -36.33
N ALA A 45 -9.81 -8.89 -35.98
CA ALA A 45 -10.10 -9.29 -34.59
C ALA A 45 -8.93 -8.92 -33.66
N ALA A 46 -9.21 -8.69 -32.38
CA ALA A 46 -8.14 -8.43 -31.42
C ALA A 46 -7.32 -9.70 -31.20
N ASP A 47 -6.02 -9.52 -31.08
CA ASP A 47 -5.14 -10.57 -30.56
C ASP A 47 -5.35 -10.69 -29.04
N GLU A 48 -4.76 -11.72 -28.43
CA GLU A 48 -4.74 -11.87 -26.98
C GLU A 48 -3.93 -10.73 -26.35
N GLU A 49 -4.48 -10.09 -25.32
CA GLU A 49 -3.87 -8.96 -24.61
C GLU A 49 -3.79 -9.30 -23.12
N PHE A 50 -2.87 -8.66 -22.39
CA PHE A 50 -2.75 -8.84 -20.94
C PHE A 50 -3.34 -7.65 -20.19
N VAL A 51 -4.18 -7.93 -19.20
CA VAL A 51 -4.66 -6.93 -18.25
C VAL A 51 -4.05 -7.18 -16.87
N ALA A 52 -3.92 -6.12 -16.10
CA ALA A 52 -3.49 -6.20 -14.72
C ALA A 52 -4.60 -6.82 -13.87
N GLU A 53 -4.24 -7.71 -12.96
CA GLU A 53 -5.16 -8.22 -11.96
C GLU A 53 -5.29 -7.25 -10.78
N GLU A 54 -6.52 -7.02 -10.35
CA GLU A 54 -6.88 -6.24 -9.17
C GLU A 54 -7.64 -7.15 -8.18
N VAL A 55 -6.98 -7.52 -7.08
CA VAL A 55 -7.48 -8.49 -6.13
C VAL A 55 -7.86 -7.81 -4.81
N PRO A 56 -8.99 -8.18 -4.17
CA PRO A 56 -9.26 -7.81 -2.79
C PRO A 56 -8.23 -8.42 -1.83
N VAL A 57 -7.50 -7.59 -1.12
CA VAL A 57 -6.48 -7.98 -0.13
C VAL A 57 -6.93 -7.52 1.26
N ALA A 58 -7.31 -8.46 2.11
CA ALA A 58 -7.67 -8.22 3.50
C ALA A 58 -6.42 -8.16 4.38
N LEU A 59 -6.33 -7.15 5.26
CA LEU A 59 -5.30 -7.07 6.30
C LEU A 59 -5.90 -7.46 7.66
N GLU A 60 -5.39 -8.54 8.24
CA GLU A 60 -5.86 -9.14 9.48
C GLU A 60 -4.76 -9.15 10.53
N TYR A 61 -4.91 -8.38 11.60
CA TYR A 61 -3.88 -8.23 12.64
C TYR A 61 -4.23 -9.06 13.87
N ASN A 62 -3.44 -10.08 14.19
CA ASN A 62 -3.71 -11.03 15.29
C ASN A 62 -5.17 -11.56 15.24
N GLY A 63 -5.65 -11.92 14.04
CA GLY A 63 -7.02 -12.38 13.79
C GLY A 63 -8.10 -11.29 13.73
N LEU A 64 -7.73 -10.01 13.80
CA LEU A 64 -8.65 -8.88 13.69
C LEU A 64 -8.62 -8.29 12.28
N SER A 65 -9.71 -8.46 11.53
CA SER A 65 -9.89 -7.77 10.25
C SER A 65 -9.87 -6.25 10.43
N HIS A 66 -9.03 -5.57 9.63
CA HIS A 66 -8.83 -4.14 9.71
C HIS A 66 -9.29 -3.39 8.46
N ALA A 67 -8.85 -3.84 7.29
CA ALA A 67 -9.17 -3.21 6.01
C ALA A 67 -9.13 -4.23 4.88
N VAL A 68 -9.83 -3.93 3.78
CA VAL A 68 -9.70 -4.64 2.50
C VAL A 68 -9.34 -3.61 1.46
N MET A 69 -8.24 -3.85 0.75
CA MET A 69 -7.70 -2.98 -0.28
C MET A 69 -7.68 -3.72 -1.61
N LEU A 70 -8.05 -3.05 -2.70
CA LEU A 70 -7.84 -3.58 -4.04
C LEU A 70 -6.37 -3.36 -4.42
N ALA A 71 -5.65 -4.43 -4.75
CA ALA A 71 -4.21 -4.38 -5.01
C ALA A 71 -3.77 -5.41 -6.05
N THR A 72 -2.61 -5.19 -6.64
CA THR A 72 -1.93 -6.19 -7.50
C THR A 72 -1.31 -7.26 -6.60
N PRO A 73 -1.49 -8.57 -6.88
CA PRO A 73 -1.13 -9.69 -6.00
C PRO A 73 0.38 -10.01 -6.00
N LEU A 74 1.22 -8.99 -5.86
CA LEU A 74 2.68 -9.06 -5.80
C LEU A 74 3.20 -8.17 -4.67
N ASP A 75 4.37 -8.50 -4.14
CA ASP A 75 5.05 -7.74 -3.06
C ASP A 75 4.11 -7.48 -1.86
N LEU A 76 3.30 -8.48 -1.49
CA LEU A 76 2.21 -8.29 -0.52
C LEU A 76 2.70 -8.12 0.92
N GLU A 77 3.86 -8.70 1.27
CA GLU A 77 4.51 -8.44 2.56
C GLU A 77 5.01 -6.99 2.66
N ASP A 78 5.52 -6.44 1.56
CA ASP A 78 5.90 -5.02 1.47
C ASP A 78 4.67 -4.14 1.61
N PHE A 79 3.57 -4.51 0.93
CA PHE A 79 2.30 -3.81 1.07
C PHE A 79 1.80 -3.82 2.51
N ALA A 80 1.78 -4.99 3.16
CA ALA A 80 1.38 -5.15 4.55
C ALA A 80 2.19 -4.22 5.48
N LEU A 81 3.52 -4.28 5.42
CA LEU A 81 4.37 -3.47 6.28
C LEU A 81 4.21 -1.97 5.99
N GLY A 82 4.23 -1.58 4.71
CA GLY A 82 4.12 -0.19 4.30
C GLY A 82 2.79 0.45 4.69
N PHE A 83 1.68 -0.23 4.39
CA PHE A 83 0.33 0.20 4.78
C PHE A 83 0.24 0.34 6.31
N SER A 84 0.77 -0.63 7.05
CA SER A 84 0.72 -0.62 8.50
C SER A 84 1.48 0.56 9.12
N LEU A 85 2.62 0.95 8.53
CA LEU A 85 3.41 2.10 8.96
C LEU A 85 2.73 3.42 8.59
N THR A 86 2.21 3.53 7.35
CA THR A 86 1.63 4.78 6.85
C THR A 86 0.26 5.09 7.45
N GLU A 87 -0.51 4.08 7.86
CA GLU A 87 -1.74 4.24 8.65
C GLU A 87 -1.48 4.41 10.16
N GLY A 88 -0.21 4.37 10.58
CA GLY A 88 0.20 4.51 11.97
C GLY A 88 -0.35 3.39 12.86
N LEU A 89 -0.54 2.19 12.31
CA LEU A 89 -0.90 0.97 13.05
C LEU A 89 0.34 0.40 13.75
N LEU A 90 1.49 0.57 13.10
CA LEU A 90 2.82 0.26 13.64
C LEU A 90 3.61 1.56 13.81
N ALA A 91 4.45 1.60 14.84
CA ALA A 91 5.38 2.71 15.04
C ALA A 91 6.76 2.41 14.43
N SER A 92 7.09 1.13 14.28
CA SER A 92 8.34 0.67 13.69
C SER A 92 8.15 -0.67 12.97
N PRO A 93 9.07 -1.04 12.06
CA PRO A 93 9.00 -2.33 11.37
C PRO A 93 9.09 -3.52 12.34
N ALA A 94 9.78 -3.35 13.47
CA ALA A 94 9.90 -4.36 14.52
C ALA A 94 8.57 -4.66 15.24
N ASP A 95 7.53 -3.83 15.04
CA ASP A 95 6.20 -4.13 15.57
C ASP A 95 5.48 -5.23 14.77
N LEU A 96 5.91 -5.50 13.53
CA LEU A 96 5.43 -6.60 12.68
C LEU A 96 6.32 -7.82 12.91
N LEU A 97 5.73 -8.87 13.47
CA LEU A 97 6.44 -10.09 13.86
C LEU A 97 6.34 -11.18 12.78
N ASP A 98 5.32 -11.12 11.94
CA ASP A 98 5.05 -12.11 10.89
C ASP A 98 4.02 -11.62 9.89
N VAL A 99 4.07 -12.15 8.67
CA VAL A 99 3.02 -12.00 7.66
C VAL A 99 2.83 -13.35 6.96
N GLU A 100 1.63 -13.91 7.06
CA GLU A 100 1.23 -15.05 6.25
C GLU A 100 0.29 -14.59 5.13
N VAL A 101 0.62 -14.94 3.89
CA VAL A 101 -0.21 -14.64 2.71
C VAL A 101 -1.07 -15.86 2.40
N ARG A 102 -2.38 -15.73 2.53
CA ARG A 102 -3.34 -16.82 2.27
C ARG A 102 -4.28 -16.49 1.14
N ALA A 103 -4.32 -17.33 0.11
CA ALA A 103 -5.26 -17.19 -0.99
C ALA A 103 -6.64 -17.69 -0.57
N ARG A 104 -7.67 -16.86 -0.79
CA ARG A 104 -9.07 -17.15 -0.50
C ARG A 104 -9.85 -17.17 -1.81
N PRO A 105 -11.04 -17.80 -1.89
CA PRO A 105 -11.85 -17.82 -3.11
C PRO A 105 -12.16 -16.44 -3.71
N ASN A 106 -12.25 -15.40 -2.87
CA ASN A 106 -12.61 -14.04 -3.28
C ASN A 106 -11.46 -13.03 -3.11
N GLY A 107 -10.22 -13.48 -2.96
CA GLY A 107 -9.08 -12.59 -2.82
C GLY A 107 -7.93 -13.17 -2.01
N ILE A 108 -7.24 -12.32 -1.24
CA ILE A 108 -6.10 -12.71 -0.43
C ILE A 108 -6.30 -12.16 0.99
N ALA A 109 -5.97 -12.97 2.00
CA ALA A 109 -5.86 -12.54 3.38
C ALA A 109 -4.39 -12.46 3.76
N LEU A 110 -3.95 -11.28 4.20
CA LEU A 110 -2.66 -11.07 4.85
C LEU A 110 -2.89 -11.19 6.35
N GLN A 111 -2.41 -12.27 6.95
CA GLN A 111 -2.48 -12.50 8.38
C GLN A 111 -1.20 -11.98 9.01
N LEU A 112 -1.30 -10.80 9.62
CA LEU A 112 -0.20 -10.10 10.26
C LEU A 112 -0.16 -10.44 11.75
N ARG A 113 0.99 -10.92 12.23
CA ARG A 113 1.26 -11.03 13.66
C ARG A 113 1.96 -9.79 14.14
N VAL A 114 1.40 -9.10 15.12
CA VAL A 114 1.95 -7.84 15.66
C VAL A 114 2.18 -7.92 17.16
N THR A 115 3.00 -7.00 17.68
CA THR A 115 3.25 -6.91 19.13
C THR A 115 1.97 -6.66 19.92
N ALA A 116 1.95 -7.10 21.18
CA ALA A 116 0.80 -6.92 22.08
C ALA A 116 0.40 -5.43 22.26
N ARG A 117 1.38 -4.51 22.19
CA ARG A 117 1.14 -3.06 22.22
C ARG A 117 0.31 -2.62 21.01
N CYS A 118 0.70 -3.03 19.81
CA CYS A 118 -0.03 -2.70 18.58
C CYS A 118 -1.43 -3.33 18.57
N GLU A 119 -1.56 -4.58 19.02
CA GLU A 119 -2.87 -5.23 19.15
C GLU A 119 -3.81 -4.47 20.09
N ALA A 120 -3.32 -4.01 21.24
CA ALA A 120 -4.11 -3.22 22.19
C ALA A 120 -4.64 -1.92 21.55
N LEU A 121 -3.78 -1.20 20.81
CA LEU A 121 -4.15 0.03 20.09
C LEU A 121 -5.18 -0.24 18.98
N LEU A 122 -5.01 -1.33 18.23
CA LEU A 122 -5.96 -1.74 17.18
C LEU A 122 -7.34 -2.05 17.77
N LYS A 123 -7.39 -2.78 18.89
CA LYS A 123 -8.64 -3.08 19.61
C LYS A 123 -9.31 -1.80 20.12
N GLU A 124 -8.53 -0.84 20.61
CA GLU A 124 -9.03 0.47 21.05
C GLU A 124 -9.63 1.27 19.89
N ARG A 125 -8.90 1.41 18.78
CA ARG A 125 -9.40 2.06 17.55
C ARG A 125 -10.67 1.40 17.04
N ARG A 126 -10.71 0.06 17.02
CA ARG A 126 -11.91 -0.68 16.60
C ARG A 126 -13.10 -0.42 17.53
N ARG A 127 -12.90 -0.34 18.85
CA ARG A 127 -13.99 0.04 19.77
C ARG A 127 -14.51 1.46 19.51
N SER A 128 -13.64 2.39 19.12
CA SER A 128 -14.08 3.75 18.72
C SER A 128 -14.81 3.79 17.37
N MET A 129 -14.59 2.79 16.50
CA MET A 129 -15.26 2.66 15.20
C MET A 129 -16.50 1.74 15.23
N ALA A 130 -16.60 0.83 16.20
CA ALA A 130 -17.69 -0.12 16.35
C ALA A 130 -19.00 0.63 16.68
N GLY A 131 -19.84 0.77 15.66
CA GLY A 131 -21.06 1.58 15.65
C GLY A 131 -21.26 2.37 14.35
N ARG A 132 -20.31 2.34 13.41
CA ARG A 132 -20.29 3.23 12.24
C ARG A 132 -19.92 2.46 10.97
N THR A 133 -20.81 2.48 9.99
CA THR A 133 -20.62 1.87 8.66
C THR A 133 -20.05 2.94 7.71
N GLY A 134 -18.82 2.79 7.21
CA GLY A 134 -18.26 3.76 6.28
C GLY A 134 -16.93 3.36 5.64
N CYS A 135 -16.88 3.46 4.31
CA CYS A 135 -15.74 3.19 3.42
C CYS A 135 -14.59 4.18 3.68
N GLY A 136 -13.58 3.78 4.47
CA GLY A 136 -12.18 4.28 4.44
C GLY A 136 -11.89 5.74 4.80
N LEU A 137 -12.64 6.70 4.24
CA LEU A 137 -12.68 8.11 4.62
C LEU A 137 -13.93 8.44 5.47
N CYS A 138 -15.00 7.65 5.31
CA CYS A 138 -16.30 7.90 5.96
C CYS A 138 -16.36 7.49 7.44
N GLY A 139 -15.21 7.21 8.07
CA GLY A 139 -15.10 6.83 9.48
C GLY A 139 -14.23 7.75 10.34
N THR A 140 -13.56 8.75 9.74
CA THR A 140 -12.89 9.83 10.48
C THR A 140 -13.87 10.97 10.73
N ASP A 141 -14.41 11.03 11.94
CA ASP A 141 -15.38 12.06 12.35
C ASP A 141 -14.74 13.43 12.62
N ASN A 142 -13.41 13.50 12.62
CA ASN A 142 -12.67 14.73 12.83
C ASN A 142 -11.76 15.02 11.63
N LEU A 143 -11.93 16.19 11.03
CA LEU A 143 -11.03 16.73 10.00
C LEU A 143 -9.56 16.73 10.45
N ASP A 144 -9.30 16.84 11.75
CA ASP A 144 -7.96 16.78 12.32
C ASP A 144 -7.33 15.39 12.22
N GLN A 145 -8.13 14.31 12.16
CA GLN A 145 -7.63 12.93 12.03
C GLN A 145 -7.16 12.60 10.61
N VAL A 146 -7.56 13.40 9.62
CA VAL A 146 -7.10 13.28 8.24
C VAL A 146 -5.61 13.66 8.14
N PHE A 147 -5.16 14.59 8.98
CA PHE A 147 -3.77 15.04 9.04
C PHE A 147 -3.00 14.26 10.10
N ARG A 148 -2.13 13.36 9.65
CA ARG A 148 -1.19 12.64 10.51
C ARG A 148 0.20 13.22 10.31
N PRO A 149 0.60 14.23 11.12
CA PRO A 149 1.96 14.77 11.02
C PRO A 149 2.97 13.68 11.39
N PRO A 150 4.15 13.66 10.75
CA PRO A 150 5.18 12.70 11.11
C PRO A 150 5.66 12.94 12.55
N GLN A 151 5.90 11.86 13.29
CA GLN A 151 6.36 11.93 14.68
C GLN A 151 7.77 12.51 14.79
N ARG A 152 8.55 12.43 13.72
CA ARG A 152 9.87 13.02 13.59
C ARG A 152 9.87 14.00 12.42
N PRO A 153 10.64 15.10 12.48
CA PRO A 153 10.79 15.99 11.35
C PRO A 153 11.31 15.24 10.11
N VAL A 154 10.79 15.60 8.94
CA VAL A 154 11.34 15.12 7.67
C VAL A 154 12.79 15.63 7.56
N PRO A 155 13.76 14.77 7.24
CA PRO A 155 15.15 15.20 7.08
C PRO A 155 15.28 16.20 5.93
N PRO A 156 16.30 17.08 5.95
CA PRO A 156 16.56 17.95 4.83
C PRO A 156 16.99 17.14 3.60
N LEU A 157 16.74 17.70 2.41
CA LEU A 157 17.24 17.12 1.17
C LEU A 157 18.78 17.02 1.19
N PRO A 158 19.39 15.92 0.71
CA PRO A 158 20.84 15.79 0.60
C PRO A 158 21.49 16.98 -0.10
N ALA A 159 22.67 17.40 0.39
CA ALA A 159 23.42 18.53 -0.19
C ALA A 159 23.72 18.33 -1.70
N ALA A 160 23.89 17.09 -2.15
CA ALA A 160 24.07 16.76 -3.57
C ALA A 160 22.87 17.14 -4.45
N LEU A 161 21.68 17.29 -3.86
CA LEU A 161 20.42 17.58 -4.55
C LEU A 161 19.94 19.03 -4.33
N THR A 162 20.73 19.90 -3.70
CA THR A 162 20.30 21.30 -3.47
C THR A 162 20.50 22.21 -4.67
N ALA A 163 21.43 21.88 -5.58
CA ALA A 163 21.66 22.64 -6.79
C ALA A 163 20.66 22.25 -7.89
N ASN A 164 20.01 23.22 -8.52
CA ASN A 164 18.95 22.98 -9.52
C ASN A 164 19.40 22.05 -10.66
N GLU A 165 20.62 22.23 -11.18
CA GLU A 165 21.13 21.42 -12.29
C GLU A 165 21.30 19.94 -11.88
N ALA A 166 21.94 19.70 -10.73
CA ALA A 166 22.12 18.36 -10.17
C ALA A 166 20.76 17.70 -9.85
N LEU A 167 19.84 18.46 -9.25
CA LEU A 167 18.49 17.98 -8.94
C LEU A 167 17.74 17.58 -10.21
N VAL A 168 17.71 18.44 -11.23
CA VAL A 168 17.04 18.15 -12.50
C VAL A 168 17.67 16.92 -13.18
N ALA A 169 18.99 16.78 -13.16
CA ALA A 169 19.68 15.62 -13.72
C ALA A 169 19.26 14.32 -13.01
N ALA A 170 19.27 14.30 -11.67
CA ALA A 170 18.87 13.15 -10.87
C ALA A 170 17.40 12.78 -11.08
N LEU A 171 16.49 13.77 -10.98
CA LEU A 171 15.06 13.58 -11.22
C LEU A 171 14.77 13.02 -12.62
N SER A 172 15.49 13.53 -13.63
CA SER A 172 15.30 13.10 -15.02
C SER A 172 15.83 11.68 -15.24
N ARG A 173 16.95 11.31 -14.62
CA ARG A 173 17.46 9.94 -14.65
C ARG A 173 16.46 8.98 -14.00
N ALA A 174 16.02 9.28 -12.79
CA ALA A 174 15.06 8.46 -12.06
C ALA A 174 13.78 8.22 -12.85
N MET A 175 13.18 9.25 -13.45
CA MET A 175 11.94 9.07 -14.23
C MET A 175 12.14 8.24 -15.51
N ARG A 176 13.29 8.37 -16.19
CA ARG A 176 13.62 7.54 -17.35
C ARG A 176 13.83 6.08 -16.96
N GLU A 177 14.61 5.84 -15.92
CA GLU A 177 14.84 4.48 -15.41
C GLU A 177 13.54 3.87 -14.89
N LEU A 178 12.68 4.65 -14.25
CA LEU A 178 11.40 4.17 -13.71
C LEU A 178 10.48 3.74 -14.83
N ALA A 179 10.39 4.50 -15.92
CA ALA A 179 9.64 4.10 -17.10
C ALA A 179 10.11 2.75 -17.68
N ALA A 180 11.41 2.47 -17.63
CA ALA A 180 11.99 1.22 -18.10
C ALA A 180 11.84 0.04 -17.11
N ALA A 181 11.72 0.32 -15.81
CA ALA A 181 11.67 -0.67 -14.73
C ALA A 181 10.26 -1.08 -14.29
N GLN A 182 9.26 -1.00 -15.20
CA GLN A 182 7.86 -1.31 -14.91
C GLN A 182 7.32 -2.41 -15.85
N PRO A 183 7.67 -3.69 -15.59
CA PRO A 183 7.26 -4.80 -16.45
C PRO A 183 5.75 -4.99 -16.54
N LEU A 184 4.98 -4.73 -15.46
CA LEU A 184 3.52 -4.86 -15.51
C LEU A 184 2.91 -3.71 -16.31
N GLN A 185 3.37 -2.47 -16.10
CA GLN A 185 2.91 -1.32 -16.88
C GLN A 185 3.21 -1.50 -18.39
N GLN A 186 4.38 -2.02 -18.75
CA GLN A 186 4.74 -2.25 -20.15
C GLN A 186 3.82 -3.26 -20.85
N ARG A 187 3.23 -4.18 -20.09
CA ARG A 187 2.30 -5.20 -20.62
C ARG A 187 0.84 -4.77 -20.59
N THR A 188 0.45 -3.92 -19.64
CA THR A 188 -0.98 -3.66 -19.34
C THR A 188 -1.39 -2.21 -19.53
N GLY A 189 -0.46 -1.25 -19.40
CA GLY A 189 -0.74 0.18 -19.41
C GLY A 189 -1.54 0.70 -18.20
N GLY A 190 -1.93 -0.16 -17.24
CA GLY A 190 -2.90 0.13 -16.18
C GLY A 190 -2.34 0.11 -14.75
N ILE A 191 -1.02 0.22 -14.58
CA ILE A 191 -0.31 0.07 -13.31
C ILE A 191 0.44 1.35 -12.95
N HIS A 192 0.49 1.65 -11.66
CA HIS A 192 1.32 2.71 -11.09
C HIS A 192 2.60 2.12 -10.47
N ALA A 193 3.62 2.96 -10.36
CA ALA A 193 4.86 2.60 -9.70
C ALA A 193 5.36 3.69 -8.77
N ALA A 194 6.04 3.25 -7.71
CA ALA A 194 6.82 4.10 -6.82
C ALA A 194 8.24 3.54 -6.73
N ALA A 195 9.23 4.42 -6.72
CA ALA A 195 10.63 4.05 -6.64
C ALA A 195 11.40 4.88 -5.60
N TRP A 196 12.36 4.23 -4.95
CA TRP A 196 13.36 4.89 -4.12
C TRP A 196 14.62 5.13 -4.95
N CYS A 197 15.08 6.37 -4.98
CA CYS A 197 16.16 6.81 -5.84
C CYS A 197 17.33 7.33 -5.01
N GLY A 198 18.55 7.03 -5.45
CA GLY A 198 19.76 7.65 -4.91
C GLY A 198 19.88 9.14 -5.27
N VAL A 199 20.86 9.82 -4.67
CA VAL A 199 21.15 11.24 -4.94
C VAL A 199 21.58 11.53 -6.38
N ASP A 200 22.01 10.51 -7.11
CA ASP A 200 22.40 10.57 -8.52
C ASP A 200 21.22 10.21 -9.46
N GLY A 201 20.06 9.88 -8.91
CA GLY A 201 18.87 9.45 -9.65
C GLY A 201 18.85 7.97 -10.03
N GLU A 202 19.80 7.16 -9.56
CA GLU A 202 19.78 5.70 -9.72
C GLU A 202 18.59 5.09 -8.96
N LEU A 203 17.86 4.19 -9.61
CA LEU A 203 16.82 3.42 -8.93
C LEU A 203 17.42 2.37 -8.01
N ARG A 204 17.01 2.39 -6.74
CA ARG A 204 17.40 1.38 -5.74
C ARG A 204 16.31 0.35 -5.50
N LEU A 205 15.05 0.79 -5.46
CA LEU A 205 13.88 -0.06 -5.26
C LEU A 205 12.74 0.45 -6.14
N VAL A 206 11.92 -0.48 -6.67
CA VAL A 206 10.71 -0.18 -7.45
C VAL A 206 9.61 -1.12 -7.02
N ARG A 207 8.39 -0.59 -6.87
CA ARG A 207 7.18 -1.37 -6.61
C ARG A 207 6.05 -0.92 -7.51
N GLU A 208 5.32 -1.90 -8.04
CA GLU A 208 4.19 -1.73 -8.94
C GLU A 208 2.88 -2.12 -8.25
N ASP A 209 1.82 -1.37 -8.52
CA ASP A 209 0.45 -1.70 -8.13
C ASP A 209 -0.58 -0.97 -8.98
N VAL A 210 -1.76 -1.58 -9.18
CA VAL A 210 -2.93 -0.91 -9.80
C VAL A 210 -3.30 0.39 -9.07
N GLY A 211 -3.14 0.42 -7.74
CA GLY A 211 -3.35 1.59 -6.89
C GLY A 211 -2.05 2.35 -6.62
N ARG A 212 -2.00 3.64 -6.97
CA ARG A 212 -0.84 4.51 -6.67
C ARG A 212 -0.45 4.57 -5.18
N HIS A 213 -1.43 4.50 -4.28
CA HIS A 213 -1.16 4.54 -2.84
C HIS A 213 -0.52 3.23 -2.39
N ASN A 214 -1.01 2.10 -2.88
CA ASN A 214 -0.45 0.78 -2.60
C ASN A 214 0.96 0.64 -3.18
N ALA A 215 1.23 1.18 -4.37
CA ALA A 215 2.59 1.19 -4.94
C ALA A 215 3.57 1.93 -4.01
N LEU A 216 3.16 3.07 -3.44
CA LEU A 216 3.95 3.80 -2.45
C LEU A 216 4.06 3.05 -1.12
N ASP A 217 2.98 2.43 -0.64
CA ASP A 217 3.03 1.59 0.57
C ASP A 217 4.01 0.43 0.38
N LYS A 218 3.92 -0.31 -0.73
CA LYS A 218 4.88 -1.36 -1.06
C LYS A 218 6.31 -0.82 -1.07
N LEU A 219 6.55 0.35 -1.67
CA LEU A 219 7.89 0.95 -1.64
C LEU A 219 8.36 1.22 -0.20
N ILE A 220 7.50 1.83 0.62
CA ILE A 220 7.80 2.16 2.02
C ILE A 220 8.06 0.89 2.83
N GLY A 221 7.27 -0.16 2.63
CA GLY A 221 7.46 -1.46 3.28
C GLY A 221 8.78 -2.12 2.88
N ALA A 222 9.10 -2.13 1.58
CA ALA A 222 10.38 -2.64 1.09
C ALA A 222 11.57 -1.90 1.70
N MET A 223 11.53 -0.56 1.69
CA MET A 223 12.55 0.28 2.32
C MET A 223 12.70 0.00 3.82
N ALA A 224 11.57 -0.15 4.52
CA ALA A 224 11.53 -0.38 5.95
C ALA A 224 12.08 -1.77 6.32
N ARG A 225 11.76 -2.80 5.55
CA ARG A 225 12.31 -4.16 5.72
C ARG A 225 13.82 -4.17 5.48
N ASP A 226 14.27 -3.51 4.42
CA ASP A 226 15.66 -3.54 3.98
C ASP A 226 16.55 -2.55 4.76
N GLY A 227 15.97 -1.81 5.73
CA GLY A 227 16.70 -0.85 6.56
C GLY A 227 17.25 0.36 5.79
N VAL A 228 16.56 0.76 4.71
CA VAL A 228 16.99 1.86 3.85
C VAL A 228 16.94 3.18 4.62
N ASP A 229 18.06 3.92 4.62
CA ASP A 229 18.09 5.29 5.12
C ASP A 229 17.39 6.23 4.12
N ALA A 230 16.15 6.60 4.46
CA ALA A 230 15.33 7.53 3.69
C ALA A 230 15.93 8.94 3.58
N SER A 231 16.94 9.31 4.39
CA SER A 231 17.61 10.60 4.24
C SER A 231 18.56 10.69 3.03
N GLN A 232 18.91 9.55 2.41
CA GLN A 232 19.97 9.45 1.40
C GLN A 232 19.44 9.41 -0.05
N GLY A 233 18.30 10.04 -0.33
CA GLY A 233 17.65 9.93 -1.63
C GLY A 233 16.34 10.69 -1.75
N PHE A 234 15.51 10.26 -2.69
CA PHE A 234 14.16 10.77 -2.91
C PHE A 234 13.24 9.68 -3.47
N ALA A 235 11.92 9.87 -3.33
CA ALA A 235 10.93 9.00 -3.95
C ALA A 235 10.46 9.55 -5.29
N ALA A 236 10.32 8.69 -6.30
CA ALA A 236 9.73 9.00 -7.59
C ALA A 236 8.45 8.18 -7.82
N VAL A 237 7.38 8.81 -8.32
CA VAL A 237 6.09 8.15 -8.57
C VAL A 237 5.53 8.47 -9.95
N THR A 238 4.90 7.48 -10.59
CA THR A 238 4.28 7.65 -11.92
C THR A 238 2.88 8.28 -11.89
N SER A 239 2.35 8.53 -10.69
CA SER A 239 1.02 9.11 -10.49
C SER A 239 1.05 10.64 -10.29
N ARG A 240 -0.14 11.21 -10.04
CA ARG A 240 -0.26 12.53 -9.39
C ARG A 240 0.19 12.46 -7.93
N ALA A 241 0.59 13.59 -7.38
CA ALA A 241 0.84 13.74 -5.94
C ALA A 241 -0.44 14.23 -5.22
N SER A 242 -1.15 13.33 -4.56
CA SER A 242 -2.25 13.68 -3.65
C SER A 242 -1.70 14.06 -2.27
N PHE A 243 -2.58 14.62 -1.44
CA PHE A 243 -2.33 14.83 -0.02
C PHE A 243 -1.79 13.56 0.67
N GLU A 244 -2.46 12.43 0.46
CA GLU A 244 -2.08 11.16 1.10
C GLU A 244 -0.70 10.69 0.62
N MET A 245 -0.38 10.83 -0.68
CA MET A 245 0.96 10.48 -1.18
C MET A 245 2.07 11.27 -0.47
N VAL A 246 1.85 12.58 -0.27
CA VAL A 246 2.80 13.43 0.47
C VAL A 246 2.87 13.04 1.95
N GLN A 247 1.73 12.77 2.60
CA GLN A 247 1.69 12.34 4.00
C GLN A 247 2.46 11.03 4.20
N LYS A 248 2.25 10.04 3.32
CA LYS A 248 2.93 8.75 3.37
C LYS A 248 4.45 8.90 3.20
N ALA A 249 4.88 9.69 2.22
CA ALA A 249 6.30 9.96 2.01
C ALA A 249 6.94 10.68 3.22
N ALA A 250 6.23 11.65 3.81
CA ALA A 250 6.69 12.35 5.01
C ALA A 250 6.76 11.42 6.24
N LEU A 251 5.76 10.55 6.44
CA LEU A 251 5.75 9.54 7.50
C LEU A 251 6.90 8.55 7.37
N ALA A 252 7.29 8.21 6.12
CA ALA A 252 8.44 7.38 5.82
C ALA A 252 9.79 8.12 5.91
N GLY A 253 9.80 9.41 6.28
CA GLY A 253 11.02 10.20 6.42
C GLY A 253 11.70 10.55 5.10
N MET A 254 10.98 10.52 3.98
CA MET A 254 11.53 10.86 2.67
C MET A 254 11.62 12.39 2.52
N PRO A 255 12.80 12.96 2.20
CA PRO A 255 12.98 14.40 2.09
C PRO A 255 12.31 15.00 0.84
N MET A 256 12.02 14.16 -0.17
CA MET A 256 11.42 14.59 -1.43
C MET A 256 10.51 13.52 -2.03
N LEU A 257 9.41 14.00 -2.59
CA LEU A 257 8.52 13.26 -3.48
C LEU A 257 8.49 13.93 -4.86
N ALA A 258 8.87 13.18 -5.89
CA ALA A 258 8.85 13.59 -7.28
C ALA A 258 7.77 12.84 -8.05
N ALA A 259 6.82 13.56 -8.64
CA ALA A 259 5.70 13.00 -9.38
C ALA A 259 5.78 13.31 -10.88
N VAL A 260 5.39 12.36 -11.73
CA VAL A 260 5.27 12.56 -13.18
C VAL A 260 4.19 13.62 -13.50
N SER A 261 3.13 13.70 -12.68
CA SER A 261 1.98 14.58 -12.93
C SER A 261 1.82 15.68 -11.87
N ALA A 262 0.74 16.45 -11.97
CA ALA A 262 0.46 17.60 -11.11
C ALA A 262 0.20 17.20 -9.64
N PRO A 263 0.64 18.01 -8.67
CA PRO A 263 0.15 17.93 -7.30
C PRO A 263 -1.21 18.64 -7.14
N THR A 264 -1.96 18.29 -6.09
CA THR A 264 -3.09 19.11 -5.64
C THR A 264 -2.63 20.22 -4.69
N HIS A 265 -3.42 21.29 -4.55
CA HIS A 265 -3.07 22.37 -3.60
C HIS A 265 -2.93 21.86 -2.15
N LEU A 266 -3.76 20.90 -1.74
CA LEU A 266 -3.64 20.29 -0.42
C LEU A 266 -2.32 19.53 -0.26
N ALA A 267 -1.86 18.82 -1.31
CA ALA A 267 -0.56 18.16 -1.30
C ALA A 267 0.59 19.16 -1.11
N ILE A 268 0.53 20.32 -1.79
CA ILE A 268 1.53 21.39 -1.65
C ILE A 268 1.58 21.91 -0.21
N ARG A 269 0.41 22.25 0.37
CA ARG A 269 0.33 22.72 1.75
C ARG A 269 0.89 21.70 2.75
N THR A 270 0.61 20.42 2.53
CA THR A 270 1.09 19.35 3.40
C THR A 270 2.59 19.15 3.26
N ALA A 271 3.14 19.24 2.04
CA ALA A 271 4.58 19.15 1.81
C ALA A 271 5.31 20.27 2.56
N GLN A 272 4.83 21.51 2.44
CA GLN A 272 5.35 22.67 3.16
C GLN A 272 5.27 22.49 4.68
N ALA A 273 4.12 22.02 5.20
CA ALA A 273 3.93 21.80 6.63
C ALA A 273 4.84 20.69 7.19
N CYS A 274 5.18 19.69 6.38
CA CYS A 274 6.07 18.59 6.79
C CYS A 274 7.55 18.89 6.54
N GLY A 275 7.90 19.95 5.80
CA GLY A 275 9.26 20.20 5.33
C GLY A 275 9.72 19.26 4.20
N LEU A 276 8.79 18.61 3.52
CA LEU A 276 9.05 17.72 2.38
C LEU A 276 9.12 18.52 1.08
N ARG A 277 10.12 18.25 0.25
CA ARG A 277 10.23 18.84 -1.09
C ARG A 277 9.29 18.14 -2.07
N LEU A 278 8.48 18.91 -2.80
CA LEU A 278 7.49 18.35 -3.73
C LEU A 278 7.75 18.81 -5.16
N ALA A 279 8.16 17.87 -6.02
CA ALA A 279 8.31 18.12 -7.44
C ALA A 279 7.18 17.45 -8.24
N GLY A 280 6.66 18.17 -9.24
CA GLY A 280 5.70 17.65 -10.21
C GLY A 280 6.16 17.92 -11.63
N PHE A 281 5.45 17.33 -12.60
CA PHE A 281 5.75 17.47 -14.04
C PHE A 281 7.21 17.12 -14.39
N VAL A 282 7.77 16.10 -13.73
CA VAL A 282 9.14 15.66 -14.02
C VAL A 282 9.16 14.89 -15.33
N ARG A 283 9.57 15.56 -16.42
CA ARG A 283 9.67 15.01 -17.77
C ARG A 283 10.60 15.87 -18.64
N ASP A 284 11.21 15.28 -19.66
CA ASP A 284 11.99 16.01 -20.68
C ASP A 284 13.03 16.98 -20.10
N ALA A 285 13.83 16.51 -19.15
CA ALA A 285 14.84 17.31 -18.46
C ALA A 285 14.30 18.56 -17.73
N ARG A 286 13.02 18.53 -17.34
CA ARG A 286 12.35 19.62 -16.63
C ARG A 286 11.57 19.07 -15.44
N ALA A 287 11.44 19.88 -14.40
CA ALA A 287 10.64 19.62 -13.21
C ALA A 287 10.11 20.95 -12.67
N THR A 288 8.96 20.92 -11.99
CA THR A 288 8.43 22.08 -11.27
C THR A 288 8.42 21.77 -9.77
N LEU A 289 9.13 22.59 -8.99
CA LEU A 289 9.17 22.48 -7.54
C LEU A 289 8.04 23.32 -6.92
N TYR A 290 7.28 22.73 -6.00
CA TYR A 290 6.13 23.35 -5.35
C TYR A 290 6.34 23.59 -3.84
N ALA A 291 7.25 22.84 -3.22
CA ALA A 291 7.71 22.95 -1.84
C ALA A 291 9.20 22.58 -1.79
#